data_AF-A0A8T6DPP9-F1
#
_entry.id   AF-A0A8T6DPP9-F1
#
_cell.length_a   1.000
_cell.length_b   1.000
_cell.length_c   1.000
_cell.angle_alpha   90.00
_cell.angle_beta   90.00
_cell.angle_gamma   90.00
#
_symmetry.space_group_name_H-M   'P 1'
#
loop_
_entity.id
_entity.type
_entity.pdbx_description
1 polymer ?
#
loop_
_entity_poly.entity_id
_entity_poly.type
_entity_poly.pdbx_seq_one_letter_code
_entity_poly.pdbx_strand_id
1 'polypeptide(L)' 'MLRNAVREHLTRHPLARSFEAEARERGGDGATLVHLA' A
#
# COMPACT_ATOMS: atom_id res chain seq x y z
N MET A 1 1.67 4.79 13.42
CA MET A 1 2.70 4.23 12.50
C MET A 1 2.30 4.54 11.07
N LEU A 2 3.18 5.14 10.25
CA LEU A 2 2.86 5.64 8.91
C LEU A 2 2.23 4.57 7.99
N ARG A 3 2.79 3.35 7.98
CA ARG A 3 2.30 2.24 7.16
C ARG A 3 0.82 1.94 7.36
N ASN A 4 0.36 1.90 8.61
CA ASN A 4 -1.03 1.58 8.92
C ASN A 4 -1.98 2.71 8.48
N ALA A 5 -1.57 3.97 8.66
CA ALA A 5 -2.34 5.12 8.20
C ALA A 5 -2.46 5.16 6.66
N VAL A 6 -1.37 4.87 5.95
CA VAL A 6 -1.38 4.75 4.49
C VAL A 6 -2.31 3.64 4.03
N ARG A 7 -2.22 2.44 4.63
CA ARG A 7 -3.11 1.32 4.29
C ARG A 7 -4.58 1.63 4.57
N GLU A 8 -4.89 2.25 5.70
CA GLU A 8 -6.26 2.67 6.03
C GLU A 8 -6.80 3.72 5.04
N HIS A 9 -5.95 4.66 4.60
CA HIS A 9 -6.31 5.62 3.57
C HIS A 9 -6.61 4.94 2.23
N LEU A 10 -5.74 4.03 1.79
CA LEU A 10 -5.89 3.30 0.53
C LEU A 10 -7.16 2.44 0.49
N THR A 11 -7.61 1.93 1.65
CA THR A 11 -8.85 1.11 1.74
C THR A 11 -10.10 1.88 1.31
N ARG A 12 -10.08 3.22 1.42
CA ARG A 12 -11.20 4.10 1.07
C ARG A 12 -10.92 4.96 -0.16
N HIS A 13 -9.74 4.81 -0.77
CA HIS A 13 -9.31 5.70 -1.83
C HIS A 13 -9.90 5.26 -3.18
N PRO A 14 -10.61 6.13 -3.92
CA PRO A 14 -11.38 5.74 -5.11
C PRO A 14 -10.52 5.23 -6.27
N LEU A 15 -9.24 5.61 -6.32
CA LEU A 15 -8.31 5.15 -7.35
C LEU A 15 -7.55 3.88 -6.97
N ALA A 16 -7.62 3.43 -5.71
CA ALA A 16 -6.89 2.24 -5.28
C ALA A 16 -7.79 1.00 -5.41
N ARG A 17 -7.40 0.08 -6.29
CA ARG A 17 -8.09 -1.21 -6.47
C ARG A 17 -7.63 -2.25 -5.44
N SER A 18 -6.33 -2.32 -5.17
CA SER A 18 -5.74 -3.19 -4.15
C SER A 18 -4.37 -2.67 -3.72
N PHE A 19 -3.87 -3.15 -2.58
CA PHE A 19 -2.53 -2.81 -2.09
C PHE A 19 -1.94 -3.94 -1.25
N GLU A 20 -0.62 -4.06 -1.26
CA GLU A 20 0.13 -5.05 -0.47
C GLU A 20 1.52 -4.55 -0.06
N ALA A 21 2.20 -5.29 0.81
CA ALA A 21 3.62 -5.05 1.09
C ALA A 21 4.44 -5.42 -0.15
N GLU A 22 5.49 -4.65 -0.44
CA GLU A 22 6.40 -5.04 -1.53
C GLU A 22 7.25 -6.26 -1.15
N ALA A 23 7.81 -6.89 -2.17
CA ALA A 23 8.86 -7.89 -2.04
C ALA A 23 10.04 -7.30 -1.25
N ARG A 24 10.74 -8.16 -0.49
CA ARG A 24 11.84 -7.74 0.39
C ARG A 24 12.96 -7.05 -0.39
N GLU A 25 13.21 -7.50 -1.61
CA GLU A 25 14.22 -6.97 -2.53
C GLU A 25 13.88 -5.56 -3.04
N ARG A 26 12.62 -5.12 -2.89
CA ARG A 26 12.09 -3.83 -3.37
C ARG A 26 11.63 -2.92 -2.24
N GLY A 27 11.99 -3.22 -0.99
CA GLY A 27 11.70 -2.38 0.17
C GLY A 27 10.79 -3.02 1.21
N GLY A 28 10.24 -4.20 0.94
CA GLY A 28 9.49 -4.97 1.93
C GLY A 28 8.36 -4.17 2.57
N ASP A 29 8.29 -4.24 3.90
CA ASP A 29 7.31 -3.51 4.71
C ASP A 29 7.47 -1.99 4.72
N GLY A 30 8.59 -1.46 4.20
CA GLY A 30 8.82 -0.02 4.03
C GLY A 30 8.18 0.54 2.76
N ALA A 31 7.76 -0.31 1.83
CA ALA A 31 7.11 0.06 0.59
C ALA A 31 5.73 -0.62 0.49
N THR A 32 4.77 0.08 -0.13
CA THR A 32 3.43 -0.46 -0.38
C THR A 32 3.18 -0.42 -1.88
N LEU A 33 2.99 -1.59 -2.48
CA LEU A 33 2.55 -1.71 -3.86
C LEU A 33 1.06 -1.38 -3.91
N VAL A 34 0.66 -0.56 -4.88
CA VAL A 34 -0.75 -0.16 -5.08
C VAL A 34 -1.13 -0.41 -6.53
N HIS A 35 -2.21 -1.18 -6.72
CA HIS A 35 -2.83 -1.35 -8.03
C HIS A 35 -3.94 -0.32 -8.18
N LEU A 36 -3.88 0.46 -9.26
CA LEU A 36 -4.87 1.48 -9.57
C LEU A 36 -6.03 0.91 -10.40
N ALA A 37 -7.17 1.60 -10.38
CA ALA A 37 -8.36 1.27 -11.18
C ALA A 37 -8.25 1.75 -12.62
#